data_AF-A0A7Y3TZG5-F1
#
_entry.id   AF-A0A7Y3TZG5-F1
#
_cell.length_a   1.000
_cell.length_b   1.000
_cell.length_c   1.000
_cell.angle_alpha   90.00
_cell.angle_beta   90.00
_cell.angle_gamma   90.00
#
_symmetry.space_group_name_H-M   'P 1'
#
loop_
_entity.id
_entity.type
_entity.pdbx_description
1 polymer ?
#
loop_
_entity_poly.entity_id
_entity_poly.type
_entity_poly.pdbx_seq_one_letter_code
_entity_poly.pdbx_strand_id
1 'polypeptide(L)'
;MIIEKIKKILGSGGSNNTQNKTTNEEKIKNRIAKGMIEESSFIKKGEHRKAIKHITGEIDLLKSGQPLTLNEKKDFNLNTRRKMTHDLINIIEMEGTDLNEALKEIDRMSLVTRSKAQREIHFKGISEEGLFKKVELMAPNDHRACRWCKSRNKKIFTVKTSSIDEIEEVINENCTCEPWRIAMVTKV
;
A
#
# COMPACT_ATOMS: atom_id res chain seq x y z
N MET A 1 22.76 8.63 42.84
CA MET A 1 23.41 9.57 41.90
C MET A 1 23.64 9.04 40.47
N ILE A 2 23.69 7.72 40.22
CA ILE A 2 23.90 7.18 38.85
C ILE A 2 22.60 7.15 38.02
N ILE A 3 21.46 6.87 38.66
CA ILE A 3 20.15 6.73 37.98
C ILE A 3 19.64 8.06 37.40
N GLU A 4 19.94 9.20 38.02
CA GLU A 4 19.55 10.52 37.48
C GLU A 4 20.41 10.98 36.29
N LYS A 5 21.67 10.54 36.19
CA LYS A 5 22.52 10.82 35.02
C LYS A 5 22.07 10.04 33.78
N ILE A 6 21.53 8.83 33.95
CA ILE A 6 21.03 8.00 32.84
C ILE A 6 19.75 8.61 32.22
N LYS A 7 18.85 9.19 33.04
CA LYS A 7 17.66 9.88 32.53
C LYS A 7 17.98 11.14 31.71
N LYS A 8 19.13 11.78 31.97
CA LYS A 8 19.58 12.97 31.23
C LYS A 8 20.24 12.64 29.89
N ILE A 9 20.83 11.44 29.76
CA ILE A 9 21.39 10.93 28.49
C ILE A 9 20.28 10.36 27.59
N LEU A 10 19.23 9.77 28.19
CA LEU A 10 18.03 9.30 27.48
C LEU A 10 16.99 10.41 27.26
N GLY A 11 17.41 11.67 27.35
CA GLY A 11 16.56 12.84 27.20
C GLY A 11 15.84 12.89 25.85
N SER A 12 14.52 12.84 25.91
CA SER A 12 13.63 13.71 25.13
C SER A 12 13.66 13.64 23.59
N GLY A 13 13.98 12.50 22.99
CA GLY A 13 13.94 12.32 21.52
C GLY A 13 12.60 11.84 20.93
N GLY A 14 11.57 11.61 21.76
CA GLY A 14 10.50 10.67 21.42
C GLY A 14 9.27 11.16 20.64
N SER A 15 9.06 12.47 20.46
CA SER A 15 7.74 12.95 19.96
C SER A 15 7.71 13.40 18.50
N ASN A 16 8.82 13.92 17.95
CA ASN A 16 8.83 14.50 16.60
C ASN A 16 9.00 13.45 15.49
N ASN A 17 9.66 12.32 15.80
CA ASN A 17 9.97 11.31 14.80
C ASN A 17 8.74 10.45 14.42
N THR A 18 7.87 10.16 15.38
CA THR A 18 6.64 9.38 15.13
C THR A 18 5.60 10.19 14.35
N GLN A 19 5.39 11.47 14.67
CA GLN A 19 4.46 12.33 13.91
C GLN A 19 4.93 12.61 12.47
N ASN A 20 6.24 12.78 12.26
CA ASN A 20 6.83 12.93 10.91
C ASN A 20 6.78 11.63 10.09
N LYS A 21 6.94 10.46 10.73
CA LYS A 21 6.85 9.16 10.06
C LYS A 21 5.43 8.85 9.58
N THR A 22 4.43 9.12 10.42
CA THR A 22 3.00 8.94 10.07
C THR A 22 2.59 9.84 8.91
N THR A 23 3.02 11.11 8.92
CA THR A 23 2.69 12.05 7.84
C THR A 23 3.39 11.72 6.51
N ASN A 24 4.59 11.14 6.53
CA ASN A 24 5.26 10.71 5.30
C ASN A 24 4.63 9.44 4.71
N GLU A 25 4.29 8.46 5.54
CA GLU A 25 3.58 7.24 5.13
C GLU A 25 2.21 7.56 4.49
N GLU A 26 1.46 8.47 5.10
CA GLU A 26 0.18 8.96 4.56
C GLU A 26 0.35 9.63 3.20
N LYS A 27 1.37 10.49 3.03
CA LYS A 27 1.67 11.13 1.74
C LYS A 27 1.97 10.10 0.65
N ILE A 28 2.76 9.07 0.96
CA ILE A 28 3.10 7.99 0.01
C ILE A 28 1.84 7.21 -0.38
N LYS A 29 1.05 6.76 0.60
CA LYS A 29 -0.22 6.05 0.35
C LYS A 29 -1.17 6.89 -0.50
N ASN A 30 -1.35 8.17 -0.16
CA ASN A 30 -2.23 9.07 -0.89
C ASN A 30 -1.77 9.27 -2.34
N ARG A 31 -0.46 9.43 -2.58
CA ARG A 31 0.08 9.55 -3.95
C ARG A 31 -0.21 8.30 -4.78
N ILE A 32 0.02 7.11 -4.21
CA ILE A 32 -0.21 5.83 -4.90
C ILE A 32 -1.71 5.62 -5.17
N ALA A 33 -2.55 5.79 -4.15
CA ALA A 33 -4.00 5.62 -4.29
C ALA A 33 -4.59 6.62 -5.29
N LYS A 34 -4.14 7.87 -5.27
CA LYS A 34 -4.59 8.91 -6.19
C LYS A 34 -4.34 8.52 -7.65
N GLY A 35 -3.13 8.06 -7.99
CA GLY A 35 -2.82 7.63 -9.36
C GLY A 35 -3.72 6.48 -9.83
N MET A 36 -3.93 5.46 -8.98
CA MET A 36 -4.80 4.33 -9.32
C MET A 36 -6.27 4.74 -9.50
N ILE A 37 -6.76 5.66 -8.68
CA ILE A 37 -8.15 6.15 -8.77
C ILE A 37 -8.33 7.00 -10.02
N GLU A 38 -7.38 7.88 -10.35
CA GLU A 38 -7.47 8.76 -11.52
C GLU A 38 -7.49 8.00 -12.86
N GLU A 39 -6.86 6.82 -12.90
CA GLU A 39 -6.85 5.93 -14.06
C GLU A 39 -8.07 4.99 -14.13
N SER A 40 -8.86 4.91 -13.05
CA SER A 40 -9.96 3.95 -12.94
C SER A 40 -11.29 4.49 -13.43
N SER A 41 -12.01 3.69 -14.21
CA SER A 41 -13.40 3.94 -14.58
C SER A 41 -14.42 3.50 -13.52
N PHE A 42 -13.99 2.77 -12.48
CA PHE A 42 -14.89 2.17 -11.49
C PHE A 42 -15.34 3.15 -10.40
N ILE A 43 -14.70 4.31 -10.27
CA ILE A 43 -14.92 5.26 -9.18
C ILE A 43 -15.41 6.58 -9.77
N LYS A 44 -16.47 7.15 -9.18
CA LYS A 44 -17.01 8.45 -9.59
C LYS A 44 -15.98 9.55 -9.38
N LYS A 45 -15.77 10.38 -10.41
CA LYS A 45 -14.83 11.52 -10.35
C LYS A 45 -15.06 12.45 -9.15
N GLY A 46 -16.33 12.73 -8.82
CA GLY A 46 -16.69 13.55 -7.66
C GLY A 46 -16.35 12.93 -6.30
N GLU A 47 -16.18 11.61 -6.24
CA GLU A 47 -15.96 10.83 -5.01
C GLU A 47 -14.50 10.39 -4.83
N HIS A 48 -13.59 10.77 -5.74
CA HIS A 48 -12.17 10.39 -5.68
C HIS A 48 -11.55 10.66 -4.30
N ARG A 49 -11.83 11.81 -3.70
CA ARG A 49 -11.30 12.15 -2.36
C ARG A 49 -11.76 11.15 -1.30
N LYS A 50 -13.03 10.77 -1.30
CA LYS A 50 -13.61 9.81 -0.34
C LYS A 50 -13.04 8.40 -0.58
N ALA A 51 -12.89 8.02 -1.85
CA ALA A 51 -12.26 6.76 -2.25
C ALA A 51 -10.78 6.69 -1.81
N ILE A 52 -9.98 7.74 -2.02
CA ILE A 52 -8.58 7.79 -1.57
C ILE A 52 -8.50 7.52 -0.07
N LYS A 53 -9.28 8.25 0.74
CA LYS A 53 -9.30 8.07 2.20
C LYS A 53 -9.68 6.66 2.62
N HIS A 54 -10.58 6.02 1.87
CA HIS A 54 -10.95 4.63 2.15
C HIS A 54 -9.81 3.66 1.85
N ILE A 55 -9.23 3.77 0.66
CA ILE A 55 -8.14 2.92 0.17
C ILE A 55 -6.89 3.04 1.03
N THR A 56 -6.60 4.25 1.54
CA THR A 56 -5.46 4.48 2.44
C THR A 56 -5.73 4.12 3.90
N GLY A 57 -6.98 3.79 4.24
CA GLY A 57 -7.41 3.40 5.57
C GLY A 57 -7.64 4.56 6.54
N GLU A 58 -7.67 5.81 6.05
CA GLU A 58 -8.04 6.99 6.86
C GLU A 58 -9.51 6.91 7.28
N ILE A 59 -10.37 6.39 6.41
CA ILE A 59 -11.78 6.10 6.72
C ILE A 59 -12.12 4.65 6.32
N ASP A 60 -13.12 4.07 6.97
CA ASP A 60 -13.62 2.74 6.62
C ASP A 60 -15.08 2.85 6.15
N LEU A 61 -15.27 2.91 4.83
CA LEU A 61 -16.61 3.02 4.25
C LEU A 61 -17.46 1.79 4.56
N LEU A 62 -16.87 0.61 4.81
CA LEU A 62 -17.61 -0.58 5.24
C LEU A 62 -18.17 -0.46 6.67
N LYS A 63 -17.73 0.56 7.42
CA LYS A 63 -18.20 0.87 8.77
C LYS A 63 -18.93 2.21 8.86
N SER A 64 -18.83 3.07 7.85
CA SER A 64 -19.55 4.35 7.82
C SER A 64 -20.91 4.21 7.14
N GLY A 65 -21.88 4.99 7.63
CA GLY A 65 -23.22 5.05 7.04
C GLY A 65 -24.11 3.85 7.35
N GLN A 66 -25.24 3.79 6.64
CA GLN A 66 -26.25 2.76 6.83
C GLN A 66 -25.83 1.45 6.10
N PRO A 67 -25.85 0.29 6.80
CA PRO A 67 -25.63 -1.00 6.18
C PRO A 67 -26.71 -1.34 5.15
N LEU A 68 -26.33 -2.00 4.07
CA LEU A 68 -27.30 -2.59 3.14
C LEU A 68 -28.14 -3.66 3.85
N THR A 69 -29.43 -3.62 3.65
CA THR A 69 -30.39 -4.66 4.03
C THR A 69 -30.15 -5.94 3.23
N LEU A 70 -30.77 -7.04 3.67
CA LEU A 70 -30.66 -8.33 2.98
C LEU A 70 -31.23 -8.26 1.55
N ASN A 71 -32.32 -7.52 1.36
CA ASN A 71 -32.98 -7.41 0.05
C ASN A 71 -32.12 -6.59 -0.91
N GLU A 72 -31.62 -5.43 -0.47
CA GLU A 72 -30.71 -4.61 -1.30
C GLU A 72 -29.47 -5.40 -1.74
N LYS A 73 -28.89 -6.21 -0.84
CA LYS A 73 -27.76 -7.08 -1.21
C LYS A 73 -28.14 -8.11 -2.28
N LYS A 74 -29.35 -8.67 -2.24
CA LYS A 74 -29.83 -9.59 -3.28
C LYS A 74 -30.05 -8.87 -4.60
N ASP A 75 -30.62 -7.67 -4.56
CA ASP A 75 -30.88 -6.85 -5.75
C ASP A 75 -29.57 -6.47 -6.45
N PHE A 76 -28.51 -6.20 -5.68
CA PHE A 76 -27.16 -5.94 -6.19
C PHE A 76 -26.35 -7.22 -6.52
N ASN A 77 -26.93 -8.41 -6.38
CA ASN A 77 -26.22 -9.69 -6.53
C ASN A 77 -24.92 -9.76 -5.71
N LEU A 78 -24.98 -9.28 -4.46
CA LEU A 78 -23.87 -9.28 -3.51
C LEU A 78 -23.98 -10.46 -2.54
N ASN A 79 -22.83 -10.92 -2.06
CA ASN A 79 -22.78 -11.90 -0.98
C ASN A 79 -23.46 -11.34 0.28
N THR A 80 -24.56 -11.96 0.71
CA THR A 80 -25.37 -11.51 1.85
C THR A 80 -24.61 -11.47 3.17
N ARG A 81 -23.56 -12.30 3.31
CA ARG A 81 -22.66 -12.34 4.48
C ARG A 81 -21.61 -11.23 4.47
N ARG A 82 -21.31 -10.62 3.32
CA ARG A 82 -20.35 -9.52 3.23
C ARG A 82 -20.96 -8.29 3.89
N LYS A 83 -20.21 -7.63 4.78
CA LYS A 83 -20.60 -6.31 5.31
C LYS A 83 -20.48 -5.30 4.17
N MET A 84 -21.52 -4.51 3.96
CA MET A 84 -21.58 -3.50 2.91
C MET A 84 -22.48 -2.36 3.38
N THR A 85 -22.14 -1.14 3.00
CA THR A 85 -22.87 0.09 3.37
C THR A 85 -23.17 0.87 2.10
N HIS A 86 -24.21 1.71 2.13
CA HIS A 86 -24.48 2.62 1.01
C HIS A 86 -23.30 3.55 0.72
N ASP A 87 -22.53 3.92 1.75
CA ASP A 87 -21.37 4.80 1.60
C ASP A 87 -20.31 4.26 0.65
N LEU A 88 -20.05 2.95 0.67
CA LEU A 88 -19.11 2.33 -0.26
C LEU A 88 -19.71 2.18 -1.67
N ILE A 89 -21.01 1.87 -1.78
CA ILE A 89 -21.67 1.80 -3.09
C ILE A 89 -21.72 3.17 -3.75
N ASN A 90 -21.90 4.24 -2.98
CA ASN A 90 -22.05 5.58 -3.50
C ASN A 90 -20.80 6.11 -4.22
N ILE A 91 -19.60 5.64 -3.84
CA ILE A 91 -18.36 6.05 -4.51
C ILE A 91 -18.13 5.36 -5.85
N ILE A 92 -18.85 4.26 -6.14
CA ILE A 92 -18.71 3.47 -7.36
C ILE A 92 -19.48 4.13 -8.50
N GLU A 93 -18.86 4.15 -9.68
CA GLU A 93 -19.57 4.50 -10.92
C GLU A 93 -20.49 3.34 -11.29
N MET A 94 -21.81 3.57 -11.25
CA MET A 94 -22.80 2.52 -11.44
C MET A 94 -23.21 2.37 -12.91
N GLU A 95 -23.04 3.42 -13.71
CA GLU A 95 -23.42 3.38 -15.11
C GLU A 95 -22.42 2.56 -15.93
N GLY A 96 -22.89 1.44 -16.49
CA GLY A 96 -22.07 0.57 -17.35
C GLY A 96 -21.03 -0.30 -16.61
N THR A 97 -21.07 -0.33 -15.27
CA THR A 97 -20.07 -1.02 -14.45
C THR A 97 -20.69 -2.21 -13.72
N ASP A 98 -20.02 -3.38 -13.75
CA ASP A 98 -20.36 -4.48 -12.85
C ASP A 98 -19.92 -4.14 -11.42
N LEU A 99 -20.88 -4.11 -10.49
CA LEU A 99 -20.62 -3.74 -9.10
C LEU A 99 -19.66 -4.71 -8.40
N ASN A 100 -19.70 -6.00 -8.71
CA ASN A 100 -18.80 -6.97 -8.09
C ASN A 100 -17.36 -6.78 -8.57
N GLU A 101 -17.16 -6.44 -9.85
CA GLU A 101 -15.88 -6.05 -10.41
C GLU A 101 -15.36 -4.75 -9.79
N ALA A 102 -16.20 -3.72 -9.67
CA ALA A 102 -15.84 -2.46 -9.02
C ALA A 102 -15.37 -2.67 -7.56
N LEU A 103 -16.09 -3.50 -6.80
CA LEU A 103 -15.74 -3.82 -5.42
C LEU A 103 -14.43 -4.60 -5.34
N LYS A 104 -14.20 -5.58 -6.22
CA LYS A 104 -12.92 -6.31 -6.31
C LYS A 104 -11.78 -5.36 -6.65
N GLU A 105 -12.04 -4.40 -7.51
CA GLU A 105 -11.05 -3.41 -7.91
C GLU A 105 -10.68 -2.48 -6.75
N ILE A 106 -11.64 -2.01 -5.97
CA ILE A 106 -11.38 -1.22 -4.75
C ILE A 106 -10.56 -2.04 -3.73
N ASP A 107 -10.91 -3.31 -3.52
CA ASP A 107 -10.14 -4.22 -2.66
C ASP A 107 -8.69 -4.39 -3.18
N ARG A 108 -8.52 -4.55 -4.50
CA ARG A 108 -7.22 -4.64 -5.18
C ARG A 108 -6.40 -3.37 -4.98
N MET A 109 -6.99 -2.19 -5.23
CA MET A 109 -6.33 -0.90 -5.04
C MET A 109 -5.86 -0.70 -3.59
N SER A 110 -6.68 -1.09 -2.61
CA SER A 110 -6.33 -1.02 -1.19
C SER A 110 -5.11 -1.89 -0.87
N LEU A 111 -5.10 -3.13 -1.37
CA LEU A 111 -4.00 -4.06 -1.18
C LEU A 111 -2.72 -3.58 -1.86
N VAL A 112 -2.81 -3.13 -3.11
CA VAL A 112 -1.67 -2.61 -3.89
C VAL A 112 -1.10 -1.35 -3.26
N THR A 113 -1.95 -0.41 -2.85
CA THR A 113 -1.53 0.83 -2.17
C THR A 113 -0.73 0.52 -0.92
N ARG A 114 -1.25 -0.39 -0.07
CA ARG A 114 -0.55 -0.81 1.15
C ARG A 114 0.80 -1.46 0.85
N SER A 115 0.83 -2.41 -0.09
CA SER A 115 2.06 -3.13 -0.44
C SER A 115 3.12 -2.22 -1.07
N LYS A 116 2.73 -1.32 -1.99
CA LYS A 116 3.65 -0.35 -2.60
C LYS A 116 4.17 0.66 -1.58
N ALA A 117 3.31 1.22 -0.74
CA ALA A 117 3.72 2.18 0.28
C ALA A 117 4.70 1.57 1.30
N GLN A 118 4.40 0.36 1.80
CA GLN A 118 5.29 -0.34 2.73
C GLN A 118 6.68 -0.58 2.13
N ARG A 119 6.73 -0.92 0.84
CA ARG A 119 7.99 -1.13 0.13
C ARG A 119 8.80 0.16 0.00
N GLU A 120 8.18 1.23 -0.46
CA GLU A 120 8.86 2.53 -0.62
C GLU A 120 9.38 3.06 0.72
N ILE A 121 8.61 2.92 1.80
CA ILE A 121 9.05 3.28 3.16
C ILE A 121 10.25 2.45 3.58
N HIS A 122 10.22 1.14 3.32
CA HIS A 122 11.32 0.26 3.63
C HIS A 122 12.58 0.63 2.83
N PHE A 123 12.43 0.99 1.56
CA PHE A 123 13.53 1.40 0.69
C PHE A 123 14.17 2.71 1.12
N LYS A 124 13.34 3.72 1.44
CA LYS A 124 13.83 4.99 2.00
C LYS A 124 14.61 4.76 3.29
N GLY A 125 14.10 3.92 4.20
CA GLY A 125 14.80 3.57 5.43
C GLY A 125 16.17 2.94 5.17
N ILE A 126 16.25 1.95 4.27
CA ILE A 126 17.53 1.30 3.90
C ILE A 126 18.52 2.32 3.31
N SER A 127 18.05 3.23 2.46
CA SER A 127 18.88 4.23 1.79
C SER A 127 19.39 5.30 2.76
N GLU A 128 18.52 5.84 3.62
CA GLU A 128 18.86 6.90 4.58
C GLU A 128 19.86 6.44 5.65
N GLU A 129 19.78 5.17 6.05
CA GLU A 129 20.72 4.61 7.03
C GLU A 129 22.14 4.48 6.44
N GLY A 130 22.29 4.34 5.12
CA GLY A 130 23.61 4.20 4.46
C GLY A 130 24.41 2.97 4.91
N LEU A 131 23.82 2.10 5.74
CA LEU A 131 24.47 0.97 6.39
C LEU A 131 24.63 -0.24 5.45
N PHE A 132 23.84 -0.32 4.39
CA PHE A 132 23.72 -1.53 3.59
C PHE A 132 24.18 -1.30 2.15
N LYS A 133 25.35 -1.87 1.81
CA LYS A 133 25.92 -1.84 0.46
C LYS A 133 25.35 -2.92 -0.45
N LYS A 134 24.56 -3.85 0.10
CA LYS A 134 24.04 -5.02 -0.60
C LYS A 134 22.59 -5.29 -0.21
N VAL A 135 21.79 -5.59 -1.22
CA VAL A 135 20.39 -5.95 -1.06
C VAL A 135 20.12 -7.25 -1.82
N GLU A 136 19.48 -8.22 -1.17
CA GLU A 136 19.02 -9.45 -1.80
C GLU A 136 17.52 -9.33 -2.13
N LEU A 137 17.16 -9.62 -3.39
CA LEU A 137 15.76 -9.72 -3.79
C LEU A 137 15.19 -11.09 -3.44
N MET A 138 14.14 -11.10 -2.62
CA MET A 138 13.42 -12.28 -2.19
C MET A 138 12.07 -12.33 -2.91
N ALA A 139 11.91 -13.28 -3.84
CA ALA A 139 10.64 -13.51 -4.51
C ALA A 139 10.02 -14.85 -4.05
N PRO A 140 8.69 -14.94 -3.96
CA PRO A 140 8.02 -16.23 -3.81
C PRO A 140 8.42 -17.14 -4.96
N ASN A 141 8.85 -18.36 -4.69
CA ASN A 141 9.23 -19.31 -5.74
C ASN A 141 8.04 -20.16 -6.22
N ASP A 142 6.83 -19.59 -6.21
CA ASP A 142 5.60 -20.29 -6.58
C ASP A 142 5.05 -19.81 -7.93
N HIS A 143 3.95 -20.40 -8.39
CA HIS A 143 3.32 -20.05 -9.66
C HIS A 143 2.82 -18.60 -9.72
N ARG A 144 2.67 -17.92 -8.58
CA ARG A 144 2.12 -16.57 -8.46
C ARG A 144 3.18 -15.49 -8.66
N ALA A 145 4.46 -15.84 -8.65
CA ALA A 145 5.53 -14.92 -9.01
C ALA A 145 5.72 -14.86 -10.53
N CYS A 146 5.83 -13.63 -11.04
CA CYS A 146 6.12 -13.38 -12.45
C CYS A 146 7.51 -13.90 -12.83
N ARG A 147 7.74 -14.06 -14.14
CA ARG A 147 9.00 -14.57 -14.69
C ARG A 147 10.21 -13.77 -14.23
N TRP A 148 10.07 -12.44 -14.19
CA TRP A 148 11.13 -11.55 -13.77
C TRP A 148 11.48 -11.76 -12.28
N CYS A 149 10.48 -11.76 -11.39
CA CYS A 149 10.66 -12.04 -9.96
C CYS A 149 11.39 -13.38 -9.73
N LYS A 150 11.00 -14.43 -10.44
CA LYS A 150 11.67 -15.75 -10.35
C LYS A 150 13.14 -15.68 -10.76
N SER A 151 13.45 -15.00 -11.87
CA SER A 151 14.83 -14.86 -12.37
C SER A 151 15.75 -14.05 -11.43
N ARG A 152 15.15 -13.18 -10.60
CA ARG A 152 15.87 -12.32 -9.66
C ARG A 152 15.87 -12.84 -8.22
N ASN A 153 15.20 -13.95 -7.94
CA ASN A 153 15.15 -14.52 -6.61
C ASN A 153 16.55 -14.86 -6.08
N LYS A 154 16.85 -14.41 -4.86
CA LYS A 154 18.15 -14.53 -4.17
C LYS A 154 19.32 -13.85 -4.90
N LYS A 155 19.05 -12.98 -5.88
CA LYS A 155 20.11 -12.18 -6.53
C LYS A 155 20.46 -11.01 -5.62
N ILE A 156 21.77 -10.79 -5.45
CA ILE A 156 22.33 -9.70 -4.66
C ILE A 156 22.64 -8.53 -5.61
N PHE A 157 22.12 -7.38 -5.26
CA PHE A 157 22.41 -6.11 -5.90
C PHE A 157 23.39 -5.37 -5.00
N THR A 158 24.51 -4.94 -5.58
CA THR A 158 25.42 -4.02 -4.88
C THR A 158 24.91 -2.61 -5.14
N VAL A 159 24.54 -1.91 -4.07
CA VAL A 159 24.11 -0.52 -4.12
C VAL A 159 25.38 0.32 -4.28
N LYS A 160 25.89 0.43 -5.52
CA LYS A 160 27.06 1.24 -5.86
C LYS A 160 26.65 2.69 -6.07
N THR A 161 26.26 3.41 -5.03
CA THR A 161 25.97 4.87 -5.10
C THR A 161 24.80 5.28 -6.04
N SER A 162 24.40 4.43 -6.98
CA SER A 162 23.11 4.27 -7.63
C SER A 162 22.04 4.05 -6.58
N SER A 163 21.11 5.00 -6.47
CA SER A 163 20.18 5.10 -5.36
C SER A 163 19.25 3.89 -5.28
N ILE A 164 18.65 3.68 -4.11
CA ILE A 164 17.58 2.68 -3.93
C ILE A 164 16.44 2.89 -4.95
N ASP A 165 16.30 4.11 -5.45
CA ASP A 165 15.32 4.50 -6.48
C ASP A 165 15.56 3.76 -7.79
N GLU A 166 16.82 3.54 -8.22
CA GLU A 166 17.11 2.77 -9.44
C GLU A 166 16.63 1.32 -9.31
N ILE A 167 16.76 0.73 -8.12
CA ILE A 167 16.25 -0.63 -7.87
C ILE A 167 14.72 -0.63 -7.87
N GLU A 168 14.09 0.42 -7.33
CA GLU A 168 12.63 0.57 -7.37
C GLU A 168 12.12 0.76 -8.80
N GLU A 169 12.76 1.59 -9.62
CA GLU A 169 12.47 1.77 -11.05
C GLU A 169 12.56 0.44 -11.80
N VAL A 170 13.67 -0.28 -11.64
CA VAL A 170 13.85 -1.60 -12.24
C VAL A 170 12.73 -2.57 -11.84
N ILE A 171 12.28 -2.56 -10.59
CA ILE A 171 11.14 -3.41 -10.20
C ILE A 171 9.85 -2.89 -10.82
N ASN A 172 9.58 -1.58 -10.81
CA ASN A 172 8.35 -1.00 -11.37
C ASN A 172 8.22 -1.31 -12.88
N GLU A 173 9.32 -1.31 -13.62
CA GLU A 173 9.34 -1.57 -15.06
C GLU A 173 9.18 -3.06 -15.41
N ASN A 174 9.65 -3.97 -14.54
CA ASN A 174 9.78 -5.38 -14.90
C ASN A 174 8.83 -6.32 -14.13
N CYS A 175 8.32 -5.91 -12.97
CA CYS A 175 7.49 -6.74 -12.11
C CYS A 175 5.99 -6.55 -12.41
N THR A 176 5.36 -7.60 -12.93
CA THR A 176 3.91 -7.65 -13.15
C THR A 176 3.13 -8.32 -12.02
N CYS A 177 3.74 -8.59 -10.87
CA CYS A 177 3.05 -9.21 -9.74
C CYS A 177 2.04 -8.26 -9.09
N GLU A 178 0.82 -8.73 -8.89
CA GLU A 178 -0.23 -7.97 -8.19
C GLU A 178 -0.92 -8.80 -7.09
N PRO A 179 -0.91 -8.34 -5.82
CA PRO A 179 -0.04 -7.27 -5.31
C PRO A 179 1.44 -7.65 -5.46
N TRP A 180 2.32 -6.67 -5.35
CA TRP A 180 3.76 -6.90 -5.37
C TRP A 180 4.17 -7.84 -4.23
N ARG A 181 4.94 -8.87 -4.57
CA ARG A 181 5.32 -9.93 -3.62
C ARG A 181 6.82 -10.04 -3.39
N ILE A 182 7.61 -9.23 -4.10
CA ILE A 182 9.06 -9.21 -3.93
C ILE A 182 9.39 -8.43 -2.65
N ALA A 183 10.17 -9.05 -1.78
CA ALA A 183 10.75 -8.41 -0.62
C ALA A 183 12.22 -8.14 -0.90
N MET A 184 12.77 -7.16 -0.20
CA MET A 184 14.20 -6.92 -0.15
C MET A 184 14.71 -7.22 1.24
N VAL A 185 15.84 -7.90 1.30
CA VAL A 185 16.53 -8.16 2.56
C VAL A 185 17.91 -7.54 2.46
N THR A 186 18.22 -6.65 3.40
CA THR A 186 19.56 -6.09 3.51
C THR A 186 20.56 -7.19 3.85
N LYS A 187 21.76 -7.11 3.27
CA LYS A 187 22.84 -8.03 3.57
C LYS A 187 24.02 -7.25 4.13
N VAL A 188 24.49 -7.73 5.28
CA VAL A 188 25.74 -7.32 5.92
C VAL A 188 26.90 -7.95 5.17
#